data_AF-A0AAW0VWI8-F1
#
_entry.id   AF-A0AAW0VWI8-F1
#
_cell.length_a   1.000
_cell.length_b   1.000
_cell.length_c   1.000
_cell.angle_alpha   90.00
_cell.angle_beta   90.00
_cell.angle_gamma   90.00
#
_symmetry.space_group_name_H-M   'P 1'
#
loop_
_entity.id
_entity.type
_entity.pdbx_description
1 polymer ?
#
loop_
_entity_poly.entity_id
_entity_poly.type
_entity_poly.pdbx_seq_one_letter_code
_entity_poly.pdbx_strand_id
1 'polypeptide(L)'
;MFGNIHPRGTATCPHHTHQDHVVIYDNCVASFANDMMHLQPKTVTFELLKRPSNIPGLREALQVVAMRDCEVNLFLRYDWQLPRAGSSDEHITILTQSSAKCRVTAFSGCLSGLVVASLPATINQLWLAFTEDDDHMRNALSAMTENIARMEYLWNTGL
;
A
#
# COMPACT_ATOMS: atom_id res chain seq x y z
N MET A 1 -37.04 7.78 32.11
CA MET A 1 -36.35 9.04 31.75
C MET A 1 -34.87 8.87 32.04
N PHE A 2 -34.05 9.05 31.01
CA PHE A 2 -32.58 9.31 30.96
C PHE A 2 -31.70 8.58 31.99
N GLY A 3 -30.76 7.71 31.64
CA GLY A 3 -29.93 7.63 30.44
C GLY A 3 -28.47 7.64 30.90
N ASN A 4 -27.87 6.45 31.08
CA ASN A 4 -26.43 6.32 31.32
C ASN A 4 -25.78 5.72 30.08
N ILE A 5 -25.46 6.57 29.11
CA ILE A 5 -24.56 6.21 28.01
C ILE A 5 -23.15 6.53 28.52
N HIS A 6 -22.42 5.48 28.87
CA HIS A 6 -20.97 5.57 28.99
C HIS A 6 -20.40 5.97 27.62
N PRO A 7 -19.59 7.03 27.50
CA PRO A 7 -18.83 7.24 26.28
C PRO A 7 -17.79 6.11 26.21
N ARG A 8 -18.01 5.17 25.29
CA ARG A 8 -16.98 4.23 24.86
C ARG A 8 -15.80 5.08 24.38
N GLY A 9 -14.68 5.01 25.11
CA GLY A 9 -13.43 5.59 24.67
C GLY A 9 -13.13 5.07 23.26
N THR A 10 -13.10 5.98 22.30
CA THR A 10 -12.51 5.72 21.00
C THR A 10 -11.04 5.44 21.26
N ALA A 11 -10.62 4.18 21.09
CA ALA A 11 -9.22 3.83 21.03
C ALA A 11 -8.63 4.57 19.83
N THR A 12 -8.06 5.75 20.07
CA THR A 12 -7.37 6.53 19.04
C THR A 12 -6.12 5.74 18.67
N CYS A 13 -6.13 5.19 17.46
CA CYS A 13 -4.94 4.62 16.87
C CYS A 13 -3.87 5.71 16.78
N PRO A 14 -2.65 5.49 17.30
CA PRO A 14 -1.58 6.48 17.21
C PRO A 14 -1.10 6.53 15.76
N HIS A 15 -1.75 7.34 14.95
CA HIS A 15 -1.21 7.82 13.69
C HIS A 15 -0.25 8.96 14.04
N HIS A 16 1.03 8.84 13.68
CA HIS A 16 1.92 10.01 13.72
C HIS A 16 1.39 11.01 12.70
N THR A 17 0.70 12.03 13.20
CA THR A 17 0.09 13.08 12.40
C THR A 17 1.00 14.30 12.46
N HIS A 18 1.88 14.44 11.47
CA HIS A 18 2.16 15.79 10.99
C HIS A 18 0.98 16.14 10.08
N GLN A 19 0.40 17.34 10.16
CA GLN A 19 -0.88 17.68 9.51
C GLN A 19 -0.98 17.31 8.01
N ASP A 20 0.15 17.16 7.33
CA ASP A 20 0.23 16.79 5.90
C ASP A 20 0.53 15.31 5.63
N HIS A 21 1.01 14.53 6.62
CA HIS A 21 1.46 13.15 6.44
C HIS A 21 0.91 12.23 7.52
N VAL A 22 0.22 11.17 7.10
CA VAL A 22 -0.35 10.14 7.97
C VAL A 22 0.32 8.81 7.71
N VAL A 23 0.79 8.17 8.78
CA VAL A 23 1.33 6.80 8.75
C VAL A 23 0.36 5.82 9.42
N ILE A 24 0.13 4.68 8.79
CA ILE A 24 -0.85 3.67 9.17
C ILE A 24 -0.16 2.32 9.28
N TYR A 25 -0.29 1.69 10.43
CA TYR A 25 0.16 0.33 10.70
C TYR A 25 -1.02 -0.65 10.74
N ASP A 26 -0.74 -1.95 10.70
CA ASP A 26 -1.72 -3.04 10.61
C ASP A 26 -2.97 -2.88 11.51
N ASN A 27 -2.77 -2.51 12.78
CA ASN A 27 -3.84 -2.40 13.77
C ASN A 27 -4.72 -1.16 13.62
N CYS A 28 -4.31 -0.21 12.78
CA CYS A 28 -4.95 1.09 12.62
C CYS A 28 -5.71 1.24 11.29
N VAL A 29 -5.59 0.24 10.40
CA VAL A 29 -6.16 0.29 9.05
C VAL A 29 -7.68 0.43 9.06
N ALA A 30 -8.37 -0.37 9.89
CA ALA A 30 -9.84 -0.36 9.97
C ALA A 30 -10.40 0.97 10.50
N SER A 31 -9.75 1.59 11.48
CA SER A 31 -10.18 2.90 12.01
C SER A 31 -9.89 4.02 11.03
N PHE A 32 -8.74 3.98 10.35
CA PHE A 32 -8.30 5.02 9.44
C PHE A 32 -9.31 5.30 8.30
N ALA A 33 -9.97 4.26 7.77
CA ALA A 33 -10.98 4.44 6.72
C ALA A 33 -12.11 5.40 7.14
N ASN A 34 -12.49 5.40 8.43
CA ASN A 34 -13.49 6.32 8.96
C ASN A 34 -12.90 7.72 9.18
N ASP A 35 -11.68 7.81 9.68
CA ASP A 35 -11.01 9.09 9.97
C ASP A 35 -10.68 9.88 8.70
N MET A 36 -10.45 9.17 7.58
CA MET A 36 -10.23 9.76 6.25
C MET A 36 -11.39 10.61 5.72
N MET A 37 -12.57 10.55 6.33
CA MET A 37 -13.67 11.47 6.00
C MET A 37 -13.38 12.91 6.47
N HIS A 38 -12.60 13.06 7.53
CA HIS A 38 -12.31 14.35 8.17
C HIS A 38 -10.86 14.81 7.96
N LEU A 39 -9.97 13.89 7.60
CA LEU A 39 -8.57 14.17 7.28
C LEU A 39 -8.42 14.48 5.78
N GLN A 40 -7.53 15.44 5.46
CA GLN A 40 -7.07 15.73 4.09
C GLN A 40 -5.55 15.68 4.03
N PRO A 41 -4.95 14.49 4.25
CA PRO A 41 -3.49 14.36 4.21
C PRO A 41 -2.98 14.57 2.79
N LYS A 42 -1.82 15.23 2.65
CA LYS A 42 -1.09 15.29 1.37
C LYS A 42 -0.44 13.94 1.06
N THR A 43 0.00 13.22 2.09
CA THR A 43 0.67 11.92 1.97
C THR A 43 0.10 10.92 2.95
N VAL A 44 -0.15 9.69 2.47
CA VAL A 44 -0.57 8.55 3.28
C VAL A 44 0.45 7.44 3.12
N THR A 45 0.91 6.88 4.23
CA THR A 45 1.84 5.75 4.24
C THR A 45 1.22 4.57 4.95
N PHE A 46 1.08 3.46 4.24
CA PHE A 46 0.73 2.17 4.80
C PHE A 46 2.01 1.39 5.04
N GLU A 47 2.34 1.12 6.30
CA GLU A 47 3.46 0.26 6.68
C GLU A 47 2.93 -1.00 7.34
N LEU A 48 2.78 -2.03 6.51
CA LEU A 48 2.04 -3.24 6.87
C LEU A 48 2.98 -4.42 7.04
N LEU A 49 2.98 -5.00 8.24
CA LEU A 49 3.87 -6.10 8.62
C LEU A 49 3.16 -7.46 8.54
N LYS A 50 1.83 -7.47 8.64
CA LYS A 50 1.01 -8.67 8.52
C LYS A 50 0.66 -8.98 7.08
N ARG A 51 0.30 -10.25 6.83
CA ARG A 51 -0.27 -10.67 5.56
C ARG A 51 -1.49 -9.79 5.21
N PRO A 52 -1.55 -9.16 4.02
CA PRO A 52 -2.62 -8.24 3.67
C PRO A 52 -4.04 -8.80 3.86
N SER A 53 -4.24 -10.08 3.54
CA SER A 53 -5.52 -10.79 3.72
C SER A 53 -5.97 -10.91 5.19
N ASN A 54 -5.06 -10.71 6.14
CA ASN A 54 -5.33 -10.82 7.57
C ASN A 54 -5.50 -9.45 8.23
N ILE A 55 -5.40 -8.35 7.48
CA ILE A 55 -5.54 -6.98 7.98
C ILE A 55 -7.00 -6.56 7.77
N PRO A 56 -7.80 -6.44 8.85
CA PRO A 56 -9.20 -6.06 8.73
C PRO A 56 -9.34 -4.65 8.14
N GLY A 57 -10.24 -4.49 7.18
CA GLY A 57 -10.54 -3.18 6.58
C GLY A 57 -9.50 -2.67 5.58
N LEU A 58 -8.49 -3.46 5.21
CA LEU A 58 -7.43 -3.00 4.30
C LEU A 58 -7.96 -2.64 2.92
N ARG A 59 -8.80 -3.49 2.34
CA ARG A 59 -9.37 -3.22 1.02
C ARG A 59 -10.16 -1.92 1.03
N GLU A 60 -11.01 -1.74 2.03
CA GLU A 60 -11.87 -0.56 2.21
C GLU A 60 -11.02 0.69 2.42
N ALA A 61 -9.97 0.62 3.24
CA ALA A 61 -9.05 1.73 3.46
C ALA A 61 -8.33 2.14 2.16
N LEU A 62 -7.82 1.17 1.38
CA LEU A 62 -7.19 1.44 0.09
C LEU A 62 -8.18 2.04 -0.91
N GLN A 63 -9.42 1.58 -0.95
CA GLN A 63 -10.47 2.16 -1.80
C GLN A 63 -10.80 3.59 -1.41
N VAL A 64 -10.89 3.89 -0.11
CA VAL A 64 -11.10 5.25 0.39
C VAL A 64 -9.94 6.17 -0.02
N VAL A 65 -8.70 5.71 0.14
CA VAL A 65 -7.51 6.47 -0.27
C VAL A 65 -7.46 6.66 -1.77
N ALA A 66 -7.81 5.65 -2.56
CA ALA A 66 -7.86 5.74 -4.02
C ALA A 66 -8.77 6.88 -4.51
N MET A 67 -9.81 7.25 -3.75
CA MET A 67 -10.72 8.34 -4.09
C MET A 67 -10.24 9.74 -3.66
N ARG A 68 -9.03 9.84 -3.07
CA ARG A 68 -8.50 11.08 -2.49
C ARG A 68 -7.31 11.58 -3.28
N ASP A 69 -7.22 12.89 -3.46
CA ASP A 69 -6.08 13.54 -4.09
C ASP A 69 -4.93 13.67 -3.09
N CYS A 70 -4.12 12.61 -2.99
CA CYS A 70 -2.99 12.50 -2.08
C CYS A 70 -1.93 11.56 -2.65
N GLU A 71 -0.72 11.66 -2.12
CA GLU A 71 0.37 10.72 -2.37
C GLU A 71 0.25 9.49 -1.49
N VAL A 72 0.59 8.32 -2.04
CA VAL A 72 0.48 7.04 -1.34
C VAL A 72 1.80 6.30 -1.40
N ASN A 73 2.27 5.92 -0.21
CA ASN A 73 3.36 4.98 -0.02
C ASN A 73 2.79 3.68 0.54
N LEU A 74 2.92 2.57 -0.17
CA LEU A 74 2.38 1.27 0.25
C LEU A 74 3.53 0.28 0.47
N PHE A 75 3.81 -0.04 1.73
CA PHE A 75 4.84 -0.98 2.13
C PHE A 75 4.25 -2.27 2.70
N LEU A 76 4.14 -3.30 1.87
CA LEU A 76 3.74 -4.65 2.26
C LEU A 76 4.97 -5.46 2.69
N ARG A 77 5.44 -5.25 3.91
CA ARG A 77 6.67 -5.86 4.43
C ARG A 77 6.54 -7.36 4.63
N TYR A 78 5.33 -7.88 4.84
CA TYR A 78 5.08 -9.31 4.94
C TYR A 78 5.58 -10.08 3.71
N ASP A 79 5.41 -9.52 2.52
CA ASP A 79 5.74 -10.18 1.25
C ASP A 79 7.26 -10.34 1.06
N TRP A 80 8.09 -9.67 1.87
CA TRP A 80 9.54 -9.87 1.90
C TRP A 80 9.96 -11.10 2.69
N GLN A 81 9.18 -11.47 3.69
CA GLN A 81 9.45 -12.64 4.52
C GLN A 81 8.95 -13.92 3.84
N LEU A 82 7.83 -13.82 3.13
CA LEU A 82 7.15 -14.94 2.49
C LEU A 82 6.63 -14.50 1.10
N PRO A 83 7.52 -14.31 0.12
CA PRO A 83 7.14 -13.86 -1.21
C PRO A 83 6.22 -14.88 -1.88
N ARG A 84 5.14 -14.38 -2.48
CA ARG A 84 4.23 -15.16 -3.30
C ARG A 84 3.86 -14.33 -4.52
N ALA A 85 4.23 -14.79 -5.71
CA ALA A 85 3.97 -14.10 -6.95
C ALA A 85 2.51 -13.63 -7.04
N GLY A 86 2.33 -12.33 -7.30
CA GLY A 86 1.02 -11.69 -7.45
C GLY A 86 0.24 -11.47 -6.16
N SER A 87 0.81 -11.75 -4.98
CA SER A 87 0.12 -11.55 -3.69
C SER A 87 -0.25 -10.09 -3.41
N SER A 88 0.48 -9.14 -3.99
CA SER A 88 0.22 -7.71 -3.83
C SER A 88 -0.58 -7.08 -4.98
N ASP A 89 -0.85 -7.81 -6.06
CA ASP A 89 -1.41 -7.28 -7.32
C ASP A 89 -2.72 -6.52 -7.10
N GLU A 90 -3.63 -7.09 -6.31
CA GLU A 90 -4.92 -6.46 -6.04
C GLU A 90 -4.76 -5.12 -5.29
N HIS A 91 -3.85 -5.07 -4.31
CA HIS A 91 -3.67 -3.90 -3.44
C HIS A 91 -3.15 -2.69 -4.22
N ILE A 92 -2.16 -2.91 -5.09
CA ILE A 92 -1.66 -1.83 -5.95
C ILE A 92 -2.68 -1.47 -7.03
N THR A 93 -3.39 -2.44 -7.62
CA THR A 93 -4.40 -2.19 -8.66
C THR A 93 -5.54 -1.31 -8.14
N ILE A 94 -5.97 -1.49 -6.88
CA ILE A 94 -6.97 -0.60 -6.24
C ILE A 94 -6.54 0.87 -6.26
N LEU A 95 -5.24 1.13 -6.05
CA LEU A 95 -4.66 2.47 -5.98
C LEU A 95 -4.28 3.04 -7.35
N THR A 96 -4.18 2.21 -8.40
CA THR A 96 -3.70 2.62 -9.73
C THR A 96 -4.74 2.45 -10.85
N GLN A 97 -5.93 1.96 -10.53
CA GLN A 97 -7.05 1.91 -11.48
C GLN A 97 -7.40 3.30 -12.03
N SER A 98 -8.00 3.37 -13.21
CA SER A 98 -8.29 4.62 -13.92
C SER A 98 -9.19 5.62 -13.17
N SER A 99 -9.98 5.15 -12.20
CA SER A 99 -10.83 5.97 -11.34
C SER A 99 -10.11 6.49 -10.09
N ALA A 100 -8.89 6.04 -9.81
CA ALA A 100 -8.11 6.50 -8.68
C ALA A 100 -7.65 7.95 -8.90
N LYS A 101 -7.79 8.76 -7.85
CA LYS A 101 -7.33 10.15 -7.76
C LYS A 101 -6.01 10.27 -7.02
N CYS A 102 -5.65 9.26 -6.23
CA CYS A 102 -4.38 9.26 -5.52
C CYS A 102 -3.21 9.00 -6.47
N ARG A 103 -2.00 9.37 -6.02
CA ARG A 103 -0.75 9.10 -6.71
C ARG A 103 0.12 8.15 -5.89
N VAL A 104 0.32 6.93 -6.36
CA VAL A 104 1.29 6.02 -5.73
C VAL A 104 2.71 6.47 -6.07
N THR A 105 3.50 6.77 -5.05
CA THR A 105 4.89 7.25 -5.15
C THR A 105 5.89 6.19 -4.73
N ALA A 106 5.57 5.41 -3.71
CA ALA A 106 6.41 4.33 -3.21
C ALA A 106 5.62 3.03 -3.09
N PHE A 107 6.21 1.92 -3.54
CA PHE A 107 5.58 0.60 -3.41
C PHE A 107 6.60 -0.48 -3.02
N SER A 108 6.21 -1.32 -2.07
CA SER A 108 6.94 -2.53 -1.68
C SER A 108 5.99 -3.71 -1.59
N GLY A 109 6.32 -4.82 -2.26
CA GLY A 109 5.53 -6.06 -2.23
C GLY A 109 6.02 -7.11 -3.22
N CYS A 110 5.20 -8.13 -3.48
CA CYS A 110 5.45 -9.19 -4.46
C CYS A 110 4.38 -9.15 -5.57
N LEU A 111 4.76 -8.65 -6.75
CA LEU A 111 3.87 -8.45 -7.89
C LEU A 111 4.06 -9.51 -8.97
N SER A 112 3.02 -9.81 -9.74
CA SER A 112 3.15 -10.57 -10.97
C SER A 112 3.80 -9.73 -12.08
N GLY A 113 4.44 -10.37 -13.07
CA GLY A 113 5.04 -9.67 -14.20
C GLY A 113 4.04 -8.79 -14.99
N LEU A 114 2.76 -9.19 -15.02
CA LEU A 114 1.69 -8.42 -15.67
C LEU A 114 1.46 -7.06 -14.99
N VAL A 115 1.41 -7.04 -13.66
CA VAL A 115 1.20 -5.79 -12.90
C VAL A 115 2.46 -4.93 -12.90
N VAL A 116 3.64 -5.56 -12.88
CA VAL A 116 4.92 -4.85 -13.02
C VAL A 116 5.01 -4.06 -14.33
N ALA A 117 4.52 -4.62 -15.44
CA ALA A 117 4.48 -3.94 -16.73
C ALA A 117 3.53 -2.73 -16.75
N SER A 118 2.51 -2.71 -15.90
CA SER A 118 1.47 -1.66 -15.87
C SER A 118 1.60 -0.68 -14.71
N LEU A 119 2.73 -0.69 -14.00
CA LEU A 119 2.98 0.25 -12.92
C LEU A 119 2.91 1.71 -13.42
N PRO A 120 2.25 2.61 -12.67
CA PRO A 120 2.18 4.00 -13.06
C PRO A 120 3.55 4.66 -12.96
N ALA A 121 3.83 5.57 -13.89
CA ALA A 121 5.07 6.35 -13.92
C ALA A 121 5.29 7.26 -12.69
N THR A 122 4.30 7.35 -11.80
CA THR A 122 4.36 8.13 -10.57
C THR A 122 5.16 7.44 -9.46
N ILE A 123 5.40 6.13 -9.58
CA ILE A 123 6.21 5.38 -8.63
C ILE A 123 7.68 5.70 -8.89
N ASN A 124 8.32 6.41 -7.95
CA ASN A 124 9.75 6.72 -8.00
C ASN A 124 10.58 5.78 -7.12
N GLN A 125 9.95 5.06 -6.19
CA GLN A 125 10.58 4.09 -5.30
C GLN A 125 9.87 2.74 -5.36
N LEU A 126 10.57 1.72 -5.84
CA LEU A 126 10.02 0.37 -6.03
C LEU A 126 10.92 -0.67 -5.36
N TRP A 127 10.35 -1.45 -4.45
CA TRP A 127 11.02 -2.61 -3.87
C TRP A 127 10.19 -3.86 -4.16
N LEU A 128 10.76 -4.82 -4.89
CA LEU A 128 10.05 -6.05 -5.25
C LEU A 128 10.68 -7.25 -4.54
N ALA A 129 9.83 -8.01 -3.87
CA ALA A 129 10.16 -9.35 -3.40
C ALA A 129 9.84 -10.35 -4.52
N PHE A 130 10.75 -11.31 -4.73
CA PHE A 130 10.57 -12.39 -5.70
C PHE A 130 10.57 -13.72 -4.97
N THR A 131 9.83 -14.69 -5.51
CA THR A 131 9.97 -16.08 -5.09
C THR A 131 11.34 -16.59 -5.53
N GLU A 132 11.85 -17.65 -4.89
CA GLU A 132 13.09 -18.36 -5.31
C GLU A 132 13.05 -18.86 -6.78
N ASP A 133 11.86 -18.89 -7.39
CA ASP A 133 11.69 -19.23 -8.80
C ASP A 133 12.25 -18.14 -9.74
N ASP A 134 13.32 -18.51 -10.44
CA ASP A 134 14.04 -17.74 -11.46
C ASP A 134 13.11 -17.14 -12.52
N ASP A 135 12.02 -17.84 -12.88
CA ASP A 135 11.10 -17.41 -13.93
C ASP A 135 10.28 -16.19 -13.51
N HIS A 136 9.87 -16.12 -12.24
CA HIS A 136 9.12 -14.96 -11.72
C HIS A 136 9.98 -13.71 -11.74
N MET A 137 11.21 -13.81 -11.26
CA MET A 137 12.20 -12.73 -11.28
C MET A 137 12.51 -12.28 -12.72
N ARG A 138 12.80 -13.22 -13.62
CA ARG A 138 13.10 -12.91 -15.04
C ARG A 138 11.94 -12.21 -15.73
N ASN A 139 10.71 -12.69 -15.54
CA ASN A 139 9.52 -12.08 -16.14
C ASN A 139 9.28 -10.66 -15.63
N ALA A 140 9.46 -10.42 -14.32
CA ALA A 140 9.32 -9.10 -13.76
C ALA A 140 10.44 -8.14 -14.21
N LEU A 141 11.70 -8.58 -14.22
CA LEU A 141 12.82 -7.78 -14.72
C LEU A 141 12.62 -7.38 -16.18
N SER A 142 12.18 -8.33 -17.03
CA SER A 142 11.85 -8.08 -18.43
C SER A 142 10.73 -7.05 -18.58
N ALA A 143 9.67 -7.16 -17.77
CA ALA A 143 8.57 -6.18 -17.74
C ALA A 143 9.01 -4.79 -17.25
N MET A 144 10.03 -4.72 -16.38
CA MET A 144 10.53 -3.45 -15.85
C MET A 144 11.50 -2.73 -16.79
N THR A 145 12.09 -3.40 -17.80
CA THR A 145 13.12 -2.80 -18.67
C THR A 145 12.69 -1.47 -19.32
N GLU A 146 11.39 -1.27 -19.53
CA GLU A 146 10.82 -0.01 -20.05
C GLU A 146 10.61 1.07 -18.96
N ASN A 147 10.42 0.67 -17.70
CA ASN A 147 10.12 1.54 -16.56
C ASN A 147 11.35 1.89 -15.69
N ILE A 148 12.41 1.06 -15.72
CA ILE A 148 13.64 1.21 -14.90
C ILE A 148 14.33 2.55 -15.09
N ALA A 149 14.29 3.12 -16.31
CA ALA A 149 14.94 4.40 -16.60
C ALA A 149 14.41 5.59 -15.76
N ARG A 150 13.28 5.43 -15.06
CA ARG A 150 12.62 6.46 -14.27
C ARG A 150 12.69 6.24 -12.75
N MET A 151 13.20 5.10 -12.30
CA MET A 151 13.20 4.73 -10.87
C MET A 151 14.50 5.14 -10.20
N GLU A 152 14.41 5.79 -9.04
CA GLU A 152 15.59 6.20 -8.27
C GLU A 152 16.24 5.02 -7.54
N TYR A 153 15.43 4.05 -7.09
CA TYR A 153 15.87 2.90 -6.33
C TYR A 153 15.09 1.64 -6.72
N LEU A 154 15.83 0.56 -7.00
CA LEU A 154 15.31 -0.79 -7.17
C LEU A 154 16.03 -1.71 -6.18
N TRP A 155 15.26 -2.39 -5.33
CA TRP A 155 15.80 -3.42 -4.44
C TRP A 155 15.13 -4.76 -4.72
N ASN A 156 15.96 -5.80 -4.80
CA ASN A 156 15.55 -7.19 -4.97
C ASN A 156 16.23 -8.02 -3.86
N THR A 157 15.45 -8.80 -3.12
CA THR A 157 15.99 -9.91 -2.32
C THR A 157 15.47 -11.21 -2.91
N GLY A 158 16.29 -11.88 -3.71
CA GLY A 158 16.22 -13.32 -3.86
C GLY A 158 16.93 -13.89 -2.63
N LEU A 159 16.16 -14.35 -1.64
CA LEU A 159 16.67 -15.13 -0.53
C LEU A 159 16.34 -16.59 -0.77
#